data_AF-Q5W2Q7-F1
#
_entry.id   AF-Q5W2Q7-F1
#
_cell.length_a   1.000
_cell.length_b   1.000
_cell.length_c   1.000
_cell.angle_alpha   90.00
_cell.angle_beta   90.00
_cell.angle_gamma   90.00
#
_symmetry.space_group_name_H-M   'P 1'
#
loop_
_entity.id
_entity.type
_entity.pdbx_description
1 polymer ?
#
loop_
_entity_poly.entity_id
_entity_poly.type
_entity_poly.pdbx_seq_one_letter_code
_entity_poly.pdbx_strand_id
1 'polypeptide(L)'
;MIIHKLGCLLILFSFPFLHIHNMEIRLKRRKGSNVISRYRHFLQELYNEVLSRLQISIEKINFAKIDAIPKDLLYSDVEVVTPEIIMLTLDNKLRITDYDRTIDISKLSLRYSELRMQFLGSLRDIRAVFHINVEYDGKAEIKGYTDELDFDDFEKLLERALTPANRV
;
A
#
# COMPACT_ATOMS: atom_id res chain seq x y z
N MET A 1 25.29 -34.84 19.00
CA MET A 1 23.95 -34.32 19.39
C MET A 1 24.16 -32.99 20.08
N ILE A 2 23.85 -31.89 19.38
CA ILE A 2 23.38 -30.57 19.86
C ILE A 2 23.22 -29.74 18.58
N ILE A 3 21.99 -29.28 18.36
CA ILE A 3 21.54 -28.51 17.20
C ILE A 3 21.95 -27.04 17.44
N HIS A 4 22.63 -26.43 16.48
CA HIS A 4 22.75 -24.97 16.35
C HIS A 4 22.19 -24.64 14.96
N LYS A 5 21.00 -24.01 14.90
CA LYS A 5 20.86 -22.57 14.65
C LYS A 5 21.80 -22.07 13.56
N LEU A 6 21.28 -21.88 12.35
CA LEU A 6 21.32 -20.61 11.60
C LEU A 6 20.69 -20.83 10.23
N GLY A 7 19.94 -19.84 9.76
CA GLY A 7 19.47 -19.81 8.38
C GLY A 7 18.00 -19.47 8.26
N CYS A 8 17.58 -18.33 8.84
CA CYS A 8 16.62 -17.50 8.12
C CYS A 8 17.22 -17.28 6.74
N LEU A 9 16.75 -18.05 5.78
CA LEU A 9 17.05 -17.87 4.37
C LEU A 9 16.36 -16.57 3.97
N LEU A 10 17.07 -15.46 4.20
CA LEU A 10 16.90 -14.21 3.49
C LEU A 10 16.97 -14.55 2.01
N ILE A 11 15.80 -14.72 1.41
CA ILE A 11 15.64 -14.59 -0.02
C ILE A 11 15.71 -13.08 -0.31
N LEU A 12 16.91 -12.50 -0.13
CA LEU A 12 17.36 -11.38 -0.92
C LEU A 12 17.78 -12.00 -2.25
N PHE A 13 16.82 -12.24 -3.14
CA PHE A 13 17.17 -12.51 -4.52
C PHE A 13 17.95 -11.29 -5.02
N SER A 14 19.21 -11.53 -5.29
CA SER A 14 20.12 -10.66 -6.00
C SER A 14 19.57 -10.43 -7.41
N PHE A 15 18.74 -9.40 -7.59
CA PHE A 15 18.49 -8.81 -8.90
C PHE A 15 19.32 -7.54 -9.00
N PRO A 16 20.55 -7.59 -9.53
CA PRO A 16 21.39 -6.39 -9.71
C PRO A 16 20.82 -5.37 -10.72
N PHE A 17 19.63 -5.59 -11.26
CA PHE A 17 18.98 -4.78 -12.31
C PHE A 17 17.53 -4.38 -11.95
N LEU A 18 17.12 -4.46 -10.68
CA LEU A 18 15.78 -4.03 -10.29
C LEU A 18 15.75 -2.51 -10.10
N HIS A 19 15.07 -1.81 -11.00
CA HIS A 19 14.88 -0.36 -10.91
C HIS A 19 13.74 -0.04 -9.92
N ILE A 20 13.99 0.92 -9.02
CA ILE A 20 13.02 1.35 -8.01
C ILE A 20 12.53 2.74 -8.37
N HIS A 21 11.21 2.87 -8.51
CA HIS A 21 10.56 4.14 -8.80
C HIS A 21 9.62 4.48 -7.66
N ASN A 22 9.80 5.64 -7.03
CA ASN A 22 9.02 6.07 -5.89
C ASN A 22 8.13 7.26 -6.23
N MET A 23 6.97 7.32 -5.60
CA MET A 23 5.99 8.37 -5.77
C MET A 23 5.30 8.62 -4.43
N GLU A 24 5.32 9.87 -3.99
CA GLU A 24 4.57 10.33 -2.83
C GLU A 24 3.36 11.16 -3.27
N ILE A 25 2.19 10.85 -2.72
CA ILE A 25 0.96 11.60 -2.95
C ILE A 25 0.21 11.89 -1.66
N ARG A 26 -0.66 12.89 -1.75
CA ARG A 26 -1.62 13.23 -0.71
C ARG A 26 -3.03 12.89 -1.14
N LEU A 27 -3.63 11.91 -0.47
CA LEU A 27 -5.04 11.56 -0.65
C LEU A 27 -5.92 12.52 0.16
N LYS A 28 -7.08 12.88 -0.39
CA LYS A 28 -8.02 13.80 0.26
C LYS A 28 -8.53 13.19 1.55
N ARG A 29 -8.32 13.90 2.65
CA ARG A 29 -8.79 13.45 3.95
C ARG A 29 -10.32 13.52 4.02
N ARG A 30 -11.00 12.37 4.02
CA ARG A 30 -12.44 12.27 4.39
C ARG A 30 -12.63 11.66 5.76
N LYS A 31 -13.68 12.05 6.49
CA LYS A 31 -13.99 11.42 7.79
C LYS A 31 -14.45 9.97 7.55
N GLY A 32 -13.64 9.02 7.99
CA GLY A 32 -14.04 7.62 8.20
C GLY A 32 -14.36 7.38 9.67
N SER A 33 -15.42 6.64 9.97
CA SER A 33 -15.85 6.32 11.34
C SER A 33 -15.00 5.22 12.00
N ASN A 34 -14.29 4.43 11.19
CA ASN A 34 -13.37 3.36 11.62
C ASN A 34 -12.25 3.12 10.60
N VAL A 35 -11.25 2.29 10.94
CA VAL A 35 -10.08 1.99 10.11
C VAL A 35 -10.47 1.47 8.72
N ILE A 36 -11.41 0.53 8.62
CA ILE A 36 -11.84 -0.03 7.32
C ILE A 36 -12.46 1.04 6.43
N SER A 37 -13.37 1.86 6.97
CA SER A 37 -14.03 2.93 6.21
C SER A 37 -13.04 3.98 5.72
N ARG A 38 -12.01 4.29 6.52
CA ARG A 38 -10.92 5.20 6.17
C ARG A 38 -10.13 4.68 4.97
N TYR A 39 -9.64 3.45 5.07
CA TYR A 39 -8.81 2.88 4.01
C TYR A 39 -9.61 2.50 2.76
N ARG A 40 -10.90 2.17 2.88
CA ARG A 40 -11.78 2.04 1.72
C ARG A 40 -11.80 3.33 0.89
N HIS A 41 -11.89 4.49 1.55
CA HIS A 41 -11.87 5.78 0.86
C HIS A 41 -10.51 6.06 0.21
N PHE A 42 -9.42 5.83 0.93
CA PHE A 42 -8.07 6.01 0.38
C PHE A 42 -7.79 5.11 -0.82
N LEU A 43 -8.15 3.82 -0.74
CA LEU A 43 -8.00 2.88 -1.85
C LEU A 43 -8.81 3.31 -3.09
N GLN A 44 -10.04 3.80 -2.88
CA GLN A 44 -10.88 4.28 -3.98
C GLN A 44 -10.27 5.53 -4.65
N GLU A 45 -9.74 6.46 -3.86
CA GLU A 45 -9.08 7.65 -4.39
C GLU A 45 -7.79 7.30 -5.10
N LEU A 46 -6.96 6.45 -4.50
CA LEU A 46 -5.73 5.92 -5.10
C LEU A 46 -6.00 5.27 -6.46
N TYR A 47 -7.04 4.43 -6.55
CA TYR A 47 -7.40 3.82 -7.82
C TYR A 47 -7.82 4.87 -8.85
N ASN A 48 -8.78 5.74 -8.52
CA ASN A 48 -9.39 6.67 -9.48
C ASN A 48 -8.46 7.82 -9.90
N GLU A 49 -7.65 8.33 -8.98
CA GLU A 49 -6.86 9.54 -9.21
C GLU A 49 -5.43 9.23 -9.64
N VAL A 50 -4.94 8.01 -9.35
CA VAL A 50 -3.56 7.63 -9.68
C VAL A 50 -3.53 6.44 -10.60
N LEU A 51 -3.93 5.26 -10.14
CA LEU A 51 -3.70 4.03 -10.91
C LEU A 51 -4.45 4.04 -12.25
N SER A 52 -5.72 4.45 -12.27
CA SER A 52 -6.49 4.51 -13.51
C SER A 52 -6.02 5.61 -14.46
N ARG A 53 -5.50 6.73 -13.94
CA ARG A 53 -4.96 7.83 -14.77
C ARG A 53 -3.63 7.46 -15.41
N LEU A 54 -2.79 6.78 -14.65
CA LEU A 54 -1.54 6.20 -15.14
C LEU A 54 -1.78 4.99 -16.05
N GLN A 55 -3.01 4.47 -16.11
CA GLN A 55 -3.37 3.25 -16.82
C GLN A 55 -2.59 2.03 -16.32
N ILE A 56 -2.35 1.98 -15.00
CA ILE A 56 -1.77 0.82 -14.33
C ILE A 56 -2.86 -0.23 -14.22
N SER A 57 -2.64 -1.39 -14.83
CA SER A 57 -3.50 -2.56 -14.68
C SER A 57 -3.09 -3.36 -13.44
N ILE A 58 -4.08 -3.83 -12.67
CA ILE A 58 -3.85 -4.71 -11.51
C ILE A 58 -4.13 -6.14 -11.97
N GLU A 59 -3.08 -6.95 -12.09
CA GLU A 59 -3.17 -8.33 -12.55
C GLU A 59 -3.42 -9.28 -11.38
N LYS A 60 -2.67 -9.10 -10.28
CA LYS A 60 -2.77 -9.93 -9.08
C LYS A 60 -2.39 -9.15 -7.84
N ILE A 61 -3.26 -9.16 -6.84
CA ILE A 61 -2.96 -8.62 -5.50
C ILE A 61 -2.31 -9.72 -4.67
N ASN A 62 -1.06 -9.51 -4.26
CA ASN A 62 -0.31 -10.49 -3.46
C ASN A 62 -0.72 -10.40 -1.98
N PHE A 63 -0.81 -9.18 -1.46
CA PHE A 63 -1.39 -8.94 -0.15
C PHE A 63 -1.91 -7.51 -0.03
N ALA A 64 -2.86 -7.32 0.89
CA ALA A 64 -3.26 -6.02 1.39
C ALA A 64 -3.62 -6.18 2.87
N LYS A 65 -3.06 -5.32 3.73
CA LYS A 65 -3.27 -5.39 5.18
C LYS A 65 -3.25 -4.01 5.81
N ILE A 66 -3.99 -3.85 6.90
CA ILE A 66 -3.93 -2.66 7.76
C ILE A 66 -3.29 -3.08 9.07
N ASP A 67 -2.17 -2.47 9.39
CA ASP A 67 -1.55 -2.56 10.71
C ASP A 67 -2.16 -1.43 11.57
N ALA A 68 -2.74 -1.75 12.74
CA ALA A 68 -3.37 -0.75 13.60
C ALA A 68 -3.18 -1.07 15.08
N ILE A 69 -2.98 -0.03 15.90
CA ILE A 69 -2.77 -0.18 17.34
C ILE A 69 -4.12 -0.16 18.10
N PRO A 70 -4.36 -1.09 19.05
CA PRO A 70 -5.50 -1.01 19.97
C PRO A 70 -5.54 0.30 20.78
N LYS A 71 -6.72 0.90 20.93
CA LYS A 71 -6.91 2.21 21.59
C LYS A 71 -6.45 2.23 23.05
N ASP A 72 -6.64 1.14 23.75
CA ASP A 72 -6.28 0.92 25.15
C ASP A 72 -4.76 0.87 25.37
N LEU A 73 -3.99 0.55 24.33
CA LEU A 73 -2.52 0.51 24.39
C LEU A 73 -1.85 1.85 24.05
N LEU A 74 -2.60 2.87 23.61
CA LEU A 74 -2.04 4.17 23.22
C LEU A 74 -1.48 4.99 24.38
N TYR A 75 -1.95 4.74 25.60
CA TYR A 75 -1.59 5.47 26.82
C TYR A 75 -0.92 4.57 27.84
N SER A 76 -0.50 3.37 27.42
CA SER A 76 0.21 2.44 28.29
C SER A 76 1.69 2.81 28.32
N ASP A 77 2.34 2.75 29.48
CA ASP A 77 3.79 2.94 29.65
C ASP A 77 4.62 1.78 29.04
N VAL A 78 4.04 1.04 28.09
CA VAL A 78 4.61 -0.14 27.48
C VAL A 78 5.46 0.30 26.28
N GLU A 79 6.77 0.00 26.36
CA GLU A 79 7.76 0.38 25.34
C GLU A 79 7.53 -0.29 23.98
N VAL A 80 6.80 -1.41 23.93
CA VAL A 80 6.57 -2.19 22.71
C VAL A 80 5.08 -2.52 22.56
N VAL A 81 4.43 -1.89 21.60
CA VAL A 81 3.04 -2.18 21.24
C VAL A 81 3.00 -3.05 19.98
N THR A 82 2.39 -4.22 20.09
CA THR A 82 2.19 -5.11 18.93
C THR A 82 0.95 -4.64 18.16
N PRO A 83 1.04 -4.36 16.85
CA PRO A 83 -0.12 -3.96 16.07
C PRO A 83 -1.04 -5.14 15.80
N GLU A 84 -2.34 -4.88 15.74
CA GLU A 84 -3.33 -5.78 15.16
C GLU A 84 -3.25 -5.70 13.64
N ILE A 85 -3.26 -6.85 12.97
CA ILE A 85 -3.10 -6.94 11.52
C ILE A 85 -4.42 -7.38 10.89
N ILE A 86 -5.08 -6.46 10.20
CA ILE A 86 -6.31 -6.78 9.46
C ILE A 86 -5.95 -7.11 8.02
N MET A 87 -6.08 -8.39 7.65
CA MET A 87 -5.94 -8.81 6.25
C MET A 87 -7.17 -8.36 5.44
N LEU A 88 -6.92 -7.76 4.28
CA LEU A 88 -7.95 -7.30 3.35
C LEU A 88 -8.02 -8.22 2.14
N THR A 89 -9.24 -8.47 1.68
CA THR A 89 -9.50 -8.97 0.33
C THR A 89 -9.93 -7.81 -0.54
N LEU A 90 -9.21 -7.60 -1.65
CA LEU A 90 -9.45 -6.51 -2.60
C LEU A 90 -9.77 -7.09 -3.97
N ASP A 91 -10.59 -6.40 -4.75
CA ASP A 91 -10.70 -6.66 -6.18
C ASP A 91 -9.64 -5.90 -7.01
N ASN A 92 -9.61 -6.13 -8.32
CA ASN A 92 -8.68 -5.46 -9.24
C ASN A 92 -8.92 -3.95 -9.43
N LYS A 93 -9.90 -3.37 -8.73
CA LYS A 93 -10.14 -1.93 -8.64
C LYS A 93 -9.90 -1.39 -7.24
N LEU A 94 -9.13 -2.14 -6.43
CA LEU A 94 -8.81 -1.86 -5.04
C LEU A 94 -10.04 -1.69 -4.12
N ARG A 95 -11.20 -2.21 -4.51
CA ARG A 95 -12.38 -2.18 -3.63
C ARG A 95 -12.23 -3.29 -2.60
N ILE A 96 -12.36 -2.93 -1.33
CA ILE A 96 -12.40 -3.91 -0.22
C ILE A 96 -13.67 -4.75 -0.37
N THR A 97 -13.52 -6.03 -0.75
CA THR A 97 -14.61 -6.99 -0.88
C THR A 97 -14.85 -7.76 0.41
N ASP A 98 -13.79 -8.02 1.20
CA ASP A 98 -13.88 -8.59 2.54
C ASP A 98 -12.66 -8.23 3.39
N TYR A 99 -12.69 -8.55 4.68
CA TYR A 99 -11.57 -8.40 5.60
C TYR A 99 -11.71 -9.36 6.79
N ASP A 100 -10.61 -9.62 7.49
CA ASP A 100 -10.63 -10.46 8.69
C ASP A 100 -11.52 -9.87 9.80
N ARG A 101 -12.61 -10.57 10.12
CA ARG A 101 -13.62 -10.13 11.11
C ARG A 101 -13.37 -10.69 12.51
N THR A 102 -12.30 -11.46 12.71
CA THR A 102 -11.89 -11.90 14.06
C THR A 102 -11.39 -10.71 14.89
N ILE A 103 -10.98 -9.62 14.23
CA ILE A 103 -10.51 -8.39 14.84
C ILE A 103 -11.66 -7.38 14.99
N ASP A 104 -11.89 -6.92 16.22
CA ASP A 104 -12.86 -5.86 16.51
C ASP A 104 -12.31 -4.47 16.14
N ILE A 105 -12.64 -4.04 14.92
CA ILE A 105 -12.18 -2.76 14.36
C ILE A 105 -12.63 -1.53 15.16
N SER A 106 -13.63 -1.65 16.04
CA SER A 106 -14.11 -0.54 16.88
C SER A 106 -13.11 -0.18 17.99
N LYS A 107 -12.26 -1.14 18.37
CA LYS A 107 -11.23 -0.99 19.41
C LYS A 107 -9.90 -0.48 18.86
N LEU A 108 -9.76 -0.33 17.54
CA LEU A 108 -8.51 0.07 16.90
C LEU A 108 -8.40 1.58 16.75
N SER A 109 -7.18 2.08 16.91
CA SER A 109 -6.83 3.47 16.70
C SER A 109 -6.69 3.78 15.23
N LEU A 110 -7.44 4.78 14.78
CA LEU A 110 -7.27 5.36 13.46
C LEU A 110 -5.95 6.12 13.31
N ARG A 111 -5.42 6.73 14.38
CA ARG A 111 -4.27 7.66 14.28
C ARG A 111 -2.94 6.93 14.06
N TYR A 112 -2.86 5.68 14.46
CA TYR A 112 -1.66 4.86 14.38
C TYR A 112 -1.90 3.63 13.51
N SER A 113 -2.75 3.80 12.50
CA SER A 113 -2.97 2.78 11.48
C SER A 113 -2.19 3.10 10.21
N GLU A 114 -1.82 2.06 9.49
CA GLU A 114 -1.14 2.12 8.21
C GLU A 114 -1.63 0.98 7.31
N LEU A 115 -1.90 1.27 6.04
CA LEU A 115 -2.24 0.27 5.04
C LEU A 115 -0.99 -0.08 4.24
N ARG A 116 -0.69 -1.37 4.13
CA ARG A 116 0.38 -1.90 3.28
C ARG A 116 -0.20 -2.87 2.26
N MET A 117 0.22 -2.73 1.01
CA MET A 117 -0.26 -3.54 -0.09
C MET A 117 0.86 -3.83 -1.07
N GLN A 118 0.81 -5.01 -1.69
CA GLN A 118 1.61 -5.35 -2.85
C GLN A 118 0.75 -6.00 -3.92
N PHE A 119 0.97 -5.61 -5.17
CA PHE A 119 0.36 -6.27 -6.32
C PHE A 119 1.32 -6.35 -7.52
N LEU A 120 1.10 -7.36 -8.35
CA LEU A 120 1.64 -7.42 -9.70
C LEU A 120 0.70 -6.66 -10.64
N GLY A 121 1.28 -5.79 -11.46
CA GLY A 121 0.55 -5.03 -12.45
C GLY A 121 1.40 -4.70 -13.66
N SER A 122 0.80 -3.94 -14.57
CA SER A 122 1.50 -3.45 -15.77
C SER A 122 1.14 -2.01 -16.08
N LEU A 123 2.13 -1.28 -16.63
CA LEU A 123 2.02 0.09 -17.11
C LEU A 123 2.55 0.12 -18.55
N ARG A 124 1.70 0.42 -19.53
CA ARG A 124 2.11 0.42 -20.97
C ARG A 124 2.83 -0.88 -21.36
N ASP A 125 2.26 -2.01 -20.97
CA ASP A 125 2.79 -3.37 -21.20
C ASP A 125 4.06 -3.74 -20.42
N ILE A 126 4.68 -2.79 -19.71
CA ILE A 126 5.81 -3.04 -18.80
C ILE A 126 5.27 -3.62 -17.49
N ARG A 127 5.73 -4.81 -17.12
CA ARG A 127 5.34 -5.46 -15.86
C ARG A 127 6.16 -4.94 -14.69
N ALA A 128 5.49 -4.74 -13.57
CA ALA A 128 6.13 -4.31 -12.34
C ALA A 128 5.42 -4.86 -11.11
N VAL A 129 6.19 -5.03 -10.04
CA VAL A 129 5.64 -5.23 -8.70
C VAL A 129 5.45 -3.86 -8.07
N PHE A 130 4.25 -3.57 -7.59
CA PHE A 130 3.92 -2.33 -6.92
C PHE A 130 3.77 -2.56 -5.43
N HIS A 131 4.43 -1.73 -4.63
CA HIS A 131 4.26 -1.65 -3.19
C HIS A 131 3.58 -0.32 -2.87
N ILE A 132 2.52 -0.38 -2.08
CA ILE A 132 1.78 0.80 -1.65
C ILE A 132 1.74 0.83 -0.14
N ASN A 133 2.11 1.99 0.39
CA ASN A 133 1.98 2.30 1.80
C ASN A 133 1.08 3.53 1.95
N VAL A 134 0.08 3.48 2.83
CA VAL A 134 -0.81 4.61 3.10
C VAL A 134 -0.94 4.85 4.60
N GLU A 135 -0.47 6.00 5.06
CA GLU A 135 -0.61 6.45 6.43
C GLU A 135 -2.03 6.95 6.71
N TYR A 136 -2.41 6.97 8.00
CA TYR A 136 -3.76 7.38 8.43
C TYR A 136 -4.19 8.78 7.96
N ASP A 137 -3.22 9.66 7.77
CA ASP A 137 -3.46 11.05 7.43
C ASP A 137 -3.63 11.27 5.92
N GLY A 138 -3.47 10.20 5.13
CA GLY A 138 -3.63 10.17 3.68
C GLY A 138 -2.31 10.34 2.91
N LYS A 139 -1.16 10.31 3.59
CA LYS A 139 0.14 10.24 2.92
C LYS A 139 0.26 8.85 2.30
N ALA A 140 0.46 8.78 1.00
CA ALA A 140 0.65 7.51 0.31
C ALA A 140 1.96 7.49 -0.45
N GLU A 141 2.70 6.40 -0.29
CA GLU A 141 3.94 6.09 -1.01
C GLU A 141 3.68 4.90 -1.94
N ILE A 142 4.05 5.04 -3.20
CA ILE A 142 3.91 4.00 -4.24
C ILE A 142 5.30 3.72 -4.79
N LYS A 143 5.73 2.46 -4.70
CA LYS A 143 7.00 1.98 -5.25
C LYS A 143 6.76 0.96 -6.34
N GLY A 144 7.25 1.22 -7.54
CA GLY A 144 7.30 0.26 -8.65
C GLY A 144 8.67 -0.39 -8.74
N TYR A 145 8.68 -1.71 -8.94
CA TYR A 145 9.88 -2.52 -9.12
C TYR A 145 9.78 -3.29 -10.44
N THR A 146 10.72 -3.06 -11.34
CA THR A 146 10.79 -3.71 -12.65
C THR A 146 12.24 -3.97 -13.05
N ASP A 147 12.45 -4.96 -13.92
CA ASP A 147 13.71 -5.27 -14.57
C ASP A 147 13.90 -4.52 -15.91
N GLU A 148 12.89 -3.77 -16.36
CA GLU A 148 12.94 -2.97 -17.58
C GLU A 148 13.47 -1.55 -17.31
N LEU A 149 14.53 -1.17 -18.06
CA LEU A 149 15.19 0.14 -17.99
C LEU A 149 14.31 1.30 -18.49
N ASP A 150 13.38 1.04 -19.41
CA ASP A 150 12.49 2.06 -20.02
C ASP A 150 11.36 2.53 -19.08
N PHE A 151 11.39 2.11 -17.81
CA PHE A 151 10.56 2.68 -16.75
C PHE A 151 11.05 4.07 -16.28
N ASP A 152 11.98 4.66 -17.03
CA ASP A 152 12.40 6.03 -16.80
C ASP A 152 11.19 6.99 -16.82
N ASP A 153 11.11 7.73 -15.72
CA ASP A 153 10.14 8.74 -15.35
C ASP A 153 8.70 8.31 -15.02
N PHE A 154 8.51 7.28 -14.19
CA PHE A 154 7.26 7.12 -13.43
C PHE A 154 6.79 8.45 -12.80
N GLU A 155 7.73 9.27 -12.32
CA GLU A 155 7.49 10.62 -11.80
C GLU A 155 7.00 11.60 -12.88
N LYS A 156 7.58 11.65 -14.11
CA LYS A 156 7.06 12.53 -15.18
C LYS A 156 5.76 12.02 -15.80
N LEU A 157 5.55 10.70 -15.84
CA LEU A 157 4.26 10.10 -16.21
C LEU A 157 3.17 10.53 -15.24
N LEU A 158 3.50 10.57 -13.96
CA LEU A 158 2.62 11.09 -12.93
C LEU A 158 2.41 12.59 -13.05
N GLU A 159 3.46 13.40 -13.21
CA GLU A 159 3.31 14.85 -13.41
C GLU A 159 2.34 15.14 -14.56
N ARG A 160 2.46 14.41 -15.68
CA ARG A 160 1.52 14.52 -16.82
C ARG A 160 0.10 14.07 -16.46
N ALA A 161 -0.06 12.99 -15.69
CA ALA A 161 -1.37 12.46 -15.30
C ALA A 161 -2.09 13.28 -14.21
N LEU A 162 -1.33 13.99 -13.37
CA LEU A 162 -1.83 14.87 -12.31
C LEU A 162 -1.99 16.33 -12.77
N THR A 163 -1.38 16.73 -13.89
CA THR A 163 -1.62 18.05 -14.50
C THR A 163 -3.06 18.09 -15.07
N PRO A 164 -3.91 19.03 -14.65
CA PRO A 164 -5.26 19.16 -15.19
C PRO A 164 -5.22 19.44 -16.70
N ALA A 165 -6.08 18.77 -17.48
CA ALA A 165 -6.15 18.88 -18.95
C ALA A 165 -6.52 20.28 -19.51
N ASN A 166 -6.59 21.33 -18.69
CA ASN A 166 -7.05 22.67 -19.07
C ASN A 166 -5.93 23.73 -19.05
N ARG A 167 -4.81 23.44 -19.70
CA ARG A 167 -3.77 24.45 -20.05
C ARG A 167 -3.17 24.18 -21.44
N VAL A 168 -4.03 24.05 -22.44
CA VAL A 168 -3.69 24.29 -23.86
C VAL A 168 -4.72 25.25 -24.43
#